data_AF-A0A8S3FQN5-F1
#
_entry.id   AF-A0A8S3FQN5-F1
#
_cell.length_a   1.000
_cell.length_b   1.000
_cell.length_c   1.000
_cell.angle_alpha   90.00
_cell.angle_beta   90.00
_cell.angle_gamma   90.00
#
_symmetry.space_group_name_H-M   'P 1'
#
loop_
_entity.id
_entity.type
_entity.pdbx_description
1 polymer ?
#
loop_
_entity_poly.entity_id
_entity_poly.type
_entity_poly.pdbx_seq_one_letter_code
_entity_poly.pdbx_strand_id
1 'polypeptide(L)'
;FLKYLGDIIEIFLEKEIPEFRHNHESSHIVSNFIQYDNDEKLKGFSERLIHSFNKNEHEIHDTSYFQTILTRPNVILLGDTLGDVGMIGGMKNLKQILRIGYLNQSTPAKLEVYKNVYDIVICDNQTFDVPNAILKAIEK
;
A
#
# COMPACT_ATOMS: atom_id res chain seq x y z
N PHE A 1 15.21 6.40 -3.60
CA PHE A 1 15.05 5.00 -3.13
C PHE A 1 15.09 5.01 -1.62
N LEU A 2 13.92 5.05 -0.97
CA LEU A 2 13.77 5.17 0.48
C LEU A 2 13.92 3.79 1.13
N LYS A 3 15.05 3.56 1.78
CA LYS A 3 15.40 2.25 2.35
C LYS A 3 14.99 2.09 3.84
N TYR A 4 14.23 3.02 4.42
CA TYR A 4 13.95 3.06 5.88
C TYR A 4 12.49 3.40 6.20
N LEU A 5 11.60 3.27 5.23
CA LEU A 5 10.24 3.78 5.38
C LEU A 5 9.40 2.89 6.29
N GLY A 6 9.71 1.58 6.39
CA GLY A 6 8.98 0.64 7.24
C GLY A 6 9.01 1.02 8.71
N ASP A 7 10.20 1.12 9.30
CA ASP A 7 10.39 1.45 10.72
C ASP A 7 9.79 2.82 11.07
N ILE A 8 9.96 3.82 10.20
CA ILE A 8 9.41 5.17 10.42
C ILE A 8 7.87 5.14 10.39
N ILE A 9 7.26 4.43 9.43
CA ILE A 9 5.80 4.29 9.35
C ILE A 9 5.29 3.58 10.60
N GLU A 10 5.93 2.49 11.01
CA GLU A 10 5.51 1.73 12.20
C GLU A 10 5.55 2.62 13.43
N ILE A 11 6.69 3.27 13.72
CA ILE A 11 6.84 4.19 14.86
C ILE A 11 5.79 5.31 14.82
N PHE A 12 5.54 5.90 13.64
CA PHE A 12 4.55 6.95 13.49
C PHE A 12 3.13 6.43 13.79
N LEU A 13 2.74 5.29 13.21
CA LEU A 13 1.41 4.71 13.42
C LEU A 13 1.21 4.29 14.87
N GLU A 14 2.22 3.70 15.52
CA GLU A 14 2.15 3.35 16.94
C GLU A 14 1.95 4.57 17.84
N LYS A 15 2.55 5.71 17.46
CA LYS A 15 2.46 6.95 18.22
C LYS A 15 1.10 7.64 18.04
N GLU A 16 0.62 7.74 16.80
CA GLU A 16 -0.60 8.47 16.48
C GLU A 16 -1.87 7.61 16.64
N ILE A 17 -1.74 6.29 16.57
CA ILE A 17 -2.82 5.30 16.68
C ILE A 17 -2.39 4.20 17.67
N PRO A 18 -2.54 4.40 18.98
CA PRO A 18 -2.08 3.45 20.00
C PRO A 18 -2.64 2.02 19.83
N GLU A 19 -3.83 1.88 19.26
CA GLU A 19 -4.48 0.60 18.96
C GLU A 19 -3.77 -0.18 17.85
N PHE A 20 -2.96 0.49 17.02
CA PHE A 20 -2.20 -0.14 15.94
C PHE A 20 -1.27 -1.25 16.49
N ARG A 21 -0.64 -1.03 17.65
CA ARG A 21 0.21 -2.01 18.36
C ARG A 21 -0.51 -3.31 18.74
N HIS A 22 -1.83 -3.29 18.83
CA HIS A 22 -2.63 -4.38 19.37
C HIS A 22 -3.45 -5.07 18.28
N ASN A 23 -3.52 -4.48 17.08
CA ASN A 23 -4.39 -4.94 15.99
C ASN A 23 -3.58 -5.30 14.73
N HIS A 24 -2.66 -6.25 14.89
CA HIS A 24 -1.89 -6.83 13.78
C HIS A 24 -2.73 -7.79 12.91
N GLU A 25 -3.97 -8.14 13.30
CA GLU A 25 -4.83 -9.02 12.51
C GLU A 25 -5.50 -8.31 11.33
N SER A 26 -5.86 -7.02 11.49
CA SER A 26 -6.47 -6.24 10.41
C SER A 26 -5.48 -5.43 9.60
N SER A 27 -4.36 -5.01 10.21
CA SER A 27 -3.44 -4.03 9.64
C SER A 27 -2.03 -4.61 9.53
N HIS A 28 -1.46 -4.54 8.33
CA HIS A 28 -0.14 -5.11 8.03
C HIS A 28 0.71 -4.07 7.30
N ILE A 29 1.97 -3.92 7.72
CA ILE A 29 2.96 -3.06 7.04
C ILE A 29 3.91 -3.96 6.24
N VAL A 30 3.99 -3.71 4.94
CA VAL A 30 4.93 -4.38 4.05
C VAL A 30 5.83 -3.31 3.43
N SER A 31 7.09 -3.28 3.83
CA SER A 31 8.04 -2.21 3.48
C SER A 31 9.49 -2.69 3.58
N ASN A 32 10.43 -1.81 3.24
CA ASN A 32 11.85 -2.01 3.54
C ASN A 32 12.10 -1.62 5.00
N PHE A 33 12.53 -2.62 5.80
CA PHE A 33 12.86 -2.47 7.21
C PHE A 33 14.39 -2.56 7.42
N ILE A 34 14.86 -1.94 8.50
CA ILE A 34 16.26 -2.05 8.92
C ILE A 34 16.54 -3.45 9.45
N GLN A 35 17.67 -4.01 9.05
CA GLN A 35 18.19 -5.23 9.65
C GLN A 35 19.30 -4.90 10.63
N TYR A 36 19.13 -5.38 11.87
CA TYR A 36 20.13 -5.32 12.92
C TYR A 36 20.84 -6.68 13.03
N ASP A 37 22.13 -6.66 13.34
CA ASP A 37 22.85 -7.88 13.74
C ASP A 37 22.64 -8.20 15.23
N ASN A 38 23.27 -9.29 15.69
CA ASN A 38 23.15 -9.75 17.07
C ASN A 38 23.74 -8.77 18.10
N ASP A 39 24.56 -7.81 17.66
CA ASP A 39 25.16 -6.76 18.50
C ASP A 39 24.38 -5.43 18.40
N GLU A 40 23.15 -5.46 17.90
CA GLU A 40 22.28 -4.29 17.65
C GLU A 40 22.88 -3.27 16.67
N LYS A 41 23.85 -3.67 15.83
CA LYS A 41 24.43 -2.78 14.82
C LYS A 41 23.66 -2.92 13.52
N LEU A 42 23.59 -1.81 12.77
CA LEU A 42 22.97 -1.78 11.46
C LEU A 42 23.76 -2.70 10.51
N LYS A 43 23.13 -3.81 10.12
CA LYS A 43 23.68 -4.83 9.23
C LYS A 43 23.33 -4.53 7.77
N GLY A 44 22.15 -3.95 7.54
CA GLY A 44 21.65 -3.67 6.21
C GLY A 44 20.14 -3.45 6.19
N PHE A 45 19.50 -3.89 5.12
CA PHE A 45 18.07 -3.71 4.85
C PHE A 45 17.45 -5.05 4.49
N SER A 46 16.11 -5.11 4.51
CA SER A 46 15.33 -6.25 3.98
C SER A 46 15.96 -6.84 2.72
N GLU A 47 16.19 -8.15 2.73
CA GLU A 47 16.84 -8.87 1.62
C GLU A 47 16.05 -8.74 0.31
N ARG A 48 14.72 -8.65 0.39
CA ARG A 48 13.85 -8.30 -0.73
C ARG A 48 13.54 -6.80 -0.69
N LEU A 49 14.03 -6.07 -1.67
CA LEU A 49 13.88 -4.62 -1.77
C LEU A 49 12.59 -4.25 -2.51
N ILE A 50 11.68 -3.56 -1.83
CA ILE A 50 10.48 -3.00 -2.42
C ILE A 50 10.82 -1.64 -3.05
N HIS A 51 10.53 -1.50 -4.34
CA HIS A 51 10.64 -0.24 -5.07
C HIS A 51 9.48 -0.06 -6.03
N SER A 52 9.30 1.15 -6.57
CA SER A 52 8.14 1.52 -7.40
C SER A 52 7.87 0.67 -8.65
N PHE A 53 8.78 -0.23 -9.03
CA PHE A 53 8.62 -1.13 -10.18
C PHE A 53 8.51 -2.62 -9.78
N ASN A 54 8.63 -2.93 -8.48
CA ASN A 54 8.50 -4.29 -7.93
C ASN A 54 7.47 -4.32 -6.79
N LYS A 55 6.48 -3.41 -6.82
CA LYS A 55 5.32 -3.46 -5.92
C LYS A 55 4.38 -4.54 -6.45
N ASN A 56 4.60 -5.78 -6.05
CA ASN A 56 3.74 -6.92 -6.37
C ASN A 56 3.60 -7.83 -5.14
N GLU A 57 2.81 -8.89 -5.28
CA GLU A 57 2.49 -9.84 -4.23
C GLU A 57 3.65 -10.76 -3.84
N HIS A 58 4.77 -10.78 -4.57
CA HIS A 58 5.89 -11.69 -4.25
C HIS A 58 6.47 -11.43 -2.85
N GLU A 59 6.35 -10.21 -2.35
CA GLU A 59 6.82 -9.82 -1.02
C GLU A 59 5.96 -10.41 0.11
N ILE A 60 4.69 -10.72 -0.18
CA ILE A 60 3.75 -11.25 0.81
C ILE A 60 3.43 -12.72 0.59
N HIS A 61 3.77 -13.31 -0.57
CA HIS A 61 3.36 -14.65 -0.97
C HIS A 61 3.67 -15.73 0.07
N ASP A 62 4.82 -15.61 0.75
CA ASP A 62 5.28 -16.59 1.75
C ASP A 62 4.79 -16.28 3.18
N THR A 63 3.89 -15.29 3.34
CA THR A 63 3.39 -14.82 4.65
C THR A 63 1.96 -15.31 4.92
N SER A 64 1.60 -15.43 6.20
CA SER A 64 0.21 -15.70 6.63
C SER A 64 -0.77 -14.62 6.15
N TYR A 65 -0.28 -13.39 5.98
CA TYR A 65 -1.06 -12.27 5.46
C TYR A 65 -1.62 -12.54 4.06
N PHE A 66 -0.86 -13.18 3.17
CA PHE A 66 -1.35 -13.51 1.83
C PHE A 66 -2.56 -14.44 1.88
N GLN A 67 -2.58 -15.43 2.77
CA GLN A 67 -3.74 -16.32 2.96
C GLN A 67 -4.98 -15.55 3.42
N THR A 68 -4.81 -14.60 4.34
CA THR A 68 -5.90 -13.72 4.78
C THR A 68 -6.46 -12.90 3.62
N ILE A 69 -5.60 -12.34 2.76
CA ILE A 69 -6.04 -11.56 1.60
C ILE A 69 -6.78 -12.43 0.58
N LEU A 70 -6.36 -13.69 0.40
CA LEU A 70 -7.06 -14.64 -0.48
C LEU A 70 -8.52 -14.92 -0.05
N THR A 71 -8.91 -14.58 1.18
CA THR A 71 -10.31 -14.68 1.62
C THR A 71 -11.15 -13.43 1.31
N ARG A 72 -10.52 -12.32 0.90
CA ARG A 72 -11.16 -11.01 0.68
C ARG A 72 -11.18 -10.65 -0.81
N PRO A 73 -12.27 -10.96 -1.54
CA PRO A 73 -12.31 -10.80 -3.00
C PRO A 73 -12.54 -9.36 -3.47
N ASN A 74 -12.90 -8.43 -2.58
CA ASN A 74 -13.17 -7.03 -2.93
C ASN A 74 -12.03 -6.14 -2.42
N VAL A 75 -11.46 -5.33 -3.30
CA VAL A 75 -10.28 -4.50 -3.00
C VAL A 75 -10.53 -3.05 -3.40
N ILE A 76 -10.18 -2.14 -2.48
CA ILE A 76 -9.94 -0.73 -2.80
C ILE A 76 -8.43 -0.54 -2.80
N LEU A 77 -7.87 -0.20 -3.96
CA LEU A 77 -6.46 0.12 -4.14
C LEU A 77 -6.29 1.64 -4.15
N LEU A 78 -5.42 2.14 -3.28
CA LEU A 78 -5.01 3.53 -3.24
C LEU A 78 -3.54 3.62 -3.65
N GLY A 79 -3.21 4.47 -4.62
CA GLY A 79 -1.85 4.64 -5.10
C GLY A 79 -1.61 6.04 -5.65
N ASP A 80 -0.36 6.45 -5.74
CA ASP A 80 0.06 7.76 -6.27
C ASP A 80 0.99 7.64 -7.47
N THR A 81 1.39 6.41 -7.81
CA THR A 81 2.25 6.09 -8.94
C THR A 81 1.62 5.02 -9.81
N LEU A 82 2.04 4.92 -11.08
CA LEU A 82 1.54 3.86 -11.97
C LEU A 82 1.95 2.46 -11.49
N GLY A 83 3.07 2.35 -10.76
CA GLY A 83 3.57 1.09 -10.23
C GLY A 83 2.72 0.51 -9.09
N ASP A 84 1.92 1.33 -8.43
CA ASP A 84 1.07 0.89 -7.30
C ASP A 84 -0.04 -0.06 -7.75
N VAL A 85 -0.48 0.02 -9.00
CA VAL A 85 -1.44 -0.94 -9.56
C VAL A 85 -0.87 -2.36 -9.62
N GLY A 86 0.45 -2.51 -9.58
CA GLY A 86 1.11 -3.81 -9.45
C GLY A 86 0.82 -4.52 -8.12
N MET A 87 0.41 -3.80 -7.07
CA MET A 87 0.17 -4.39 -5.73
C MET A 87 -0.89 -5.49 -5.72
N ILE A 88 -1.78 -5.49 -6.72
CA ILE A 88 -2.85 -6.48 -6.88
C ILE A 88 -2.55 -7.54 -7.95
N GLY A 89 -1.36 -7.51 -8.57
CA GLY A 89 -1.00 -8.26 -9.77
C GLY A 89 -1.21 -9.78 -9.68
N GLY A 90 -0.75 -10.42 -8.60
CA GLY A 90 -0.88 -11.88 -8.43
C GLY A 90 -2.00 -12.33 -7.52
N MET A 91 -2.95 -11.46 -7.18
CA MET A 91 -4.15 -11.85 -6.46
C MET A 91 -5.20 -12.42 -7.44
N LYS A 92 -5.23 -13.75 -7.57
CA LYS A 92 -6.07 -14.44 -8.57
C LYS A 92 -7.56 -14.55 -8.22
N ASN A 93 -7.92 -14.30 -6.97
CA ASN A 93 -9.26 -14.50 -6.39
C ASN A 93 -10.08 -13.20 -6.32
N LEU A 94 -9.57 -12.07 -6.85
CA LEU A 94 -10.25 -10.79 -6.80
C LEU A 94 -11.49 -10.78 -7.70
N LYS A 95 -12.60 -10.27 -7.16
CA LYS A 95 -13.89 -10.11 -7.87
C LYS A 95 -14.15 -8.65 -8.23
N GLN A 96 -13.98 -7.74 -7.27
CA GLN A 96 -14.22 -6.32 -7.45
C GLN A 96 -13.00 -5.54 -7.04
N ILE A 97 -12.55 -4.64 -7.92
CA ILE A 97 -11.36 -3.83 -7.71
C ILE A 97 -11.72 -2.40 -8.04
N LEU A 98 -11.55 -1.51 -7.06
CA LEU A 98 -11.65 -0.06 -7.25
C LEU A 98 -10.28 0.56 -7.06
N ARG A 99 -9.72 1.15 -8.11
CA ARG A 99 -8.41 1.80 -8.10
C ARG A 99 -8.59 3.30 -8.02
N ILE A 100 -8.05 3.92 -6.97
CA ILE A 100 -8.06 5.36 -6.75
C ILE A 100 -6.61 5.87 -6.80
N GLY A 101 -6.34 6.73 -7.77
CA GLY A 101 -5.01 7.28 -8.04
C GLY A 101 -4.91 8.73 -7.61
N TYR A 102 -3.90 9.08 -6.80
CA TYR A 102 -3.57 10.45 -6.44
C TYR A 102 -2.54 11.01 -7.42
N LEU A 103 -2.96 11.93 -8.28
CA LEU A 103 -2.10 12.56 -9.26
C LEU A 103 -1.61 13.92 -8.76
N ASN A 104 -0.32 13.96 -8.41
CA ASN A 104 0.36 15.19 -7.99
C ASN A 104 0.94 15.94 -9.19
N GLN A 105 0.86 17.28 -9.15
CA GLN A 105 1.34 18.16 -10.22
C GLN A 105 0.74 17.72 -11.55
N SER A 106 -0.60 17.73 -11.59
CA SER A 106 -1.33 17.19 -12.72
C SER A 106 -0.99 17.95 -14.01
N THR A 107 -0.77 17.20 -15.07
CA THR A 107 -0.67 17.74 -16.43
C THR A 107 -1.63 16.97 -17.33
N PRO A 108 -2.11 17.56 -18.43
CA PRO A 108 -3.01 16.84 -19.34
C PRO A 108 -2.44 15.49 -19.77
N ALA A 109 -1.15 15.43 -20.08
CA ALA A 109 -0.48 14.17 -20.47
C ALA A 109 -0.47 13.13 -19.34
N LYS A 110 -0.12 13.52 -18.11
CA LYS A 110 -0.12 12.59 -16.96
C LYS A 110 -1.53 12.12 -16.63
N LEU A 111 -2.50 13.02 -16.68
CA LEU A 111 -3.90 12.71 -16.39
C LEU A 111 -4.45 11.65 -17.35
N GLU A 112 -4.18 11.78 -18.65
CA GLU A 112 -4.61 10.77 -19.63
C GLU A 112 -4.00 9.39 -19.35
N VAL A 113 -2.73 9.32 -18.93
CA VAL A 113 -2.12 8.05 -18.51
C VAL A 113 -2.80 7.49 -17.26
N TYR A 114 -3.07 8.34 -16.25
CA TYR A 114 -3.69 7.90 -15.00
C TYR A 114 -5.13 7.41 -15.20
N LYS A 115 -5.92 8.06 -16.06
CA LYS A 115 -7.29 7.63 -16.40
C LYS A 115 -7.35 6.25 -17.06
N ASN A 116 -6.28 5.81 -17.72
CA ASN A 116 -6.22 4.47 -18.31
C ASN A 116 -5.88 3.37 -17.27
N VAL A 117 -5.39 3.76 -16.10
CA VAL A 117 -4.81 2.85 -15.09
C VAL A 117 -5.65 2.82 -13.80
N TYR A 118 -6.25 3.95 -13.44
CA TYR A 118 -7.07 4.14 -12.24
C TYR A 118 -8.52 4.42 -12.61
N ASP A 119 -9.45 3.87 -11.83
CA ASP A 119 -10.89 4.06 -12.01
C ASP A 119 -11.31 5.48 -11.57
N ILE A 120 -10.66 6.00 -10.52
CA ILE A 120 -10.84 7.37 -10.02
C ILE A 120 -9.46 8.03 -9.94
N VAL A 121 -9.33 9.22 -10.52
CA VAL A 121 -8.10 10.03 -10.42
C VAL A 121 -8.41 11.30 -9.64
N ILE A 122 -7.69 11.51 -8.53
CA ILE A 122 -7.78 12.70 -7.70
C ILE A 122 -6.58 13.60 -8.04
N CYS A 123 -6.83 14.71 -8.70
CA CYS A 123 -5.79 15.64 -9.14
C CYS A 123 -5.54 16.73 -8.11
N ASP A 124 -4.27 16.93 -7.73
CA ASP A 124 -3.79 18.06 -6.93
C ASP A 124 -4.56 18.29 -5.61
N ASN A 125 -5.24 17.26 -5.11
CA ASN A 125 -5.98 17.23 -3.86
C ASN A 125 -5.68 15.92 -3.13
N GLN A 126 -4.91 15.98 -2.03
CA GLN A 126 -4.44 14.80 -1.31
C GLN A 126 -5.28 14.46 -0.07
N THR A 127 -6.57 14.83 -0.06
CA THR A 127 -7.46 14.44 1.03
C THR A 127 -8.00 13.01 0.84
N PHE A 128 -8.37 12.39 1.96
CA PHE A 128 -9.03 11.08 1.95
C PHE A 128 -10.56 11.16 1.83
N ASP A 129 -11.12 12.30 1.41
CA ASP A 129 -12.57 12.52 1.39
C ASP A 129 -13.30 11.52 0.49
N VAL A 130 -12.74 11.26 -0.71
CA VAL A 130 -13.33 10.32 -1.67
C VAL A 130 -13.27 8.88 -1.15
N PRO A 131 -12.11 8.33 -0.74
CA PRO A 131 -12.07 7.02 -0.09
C PRO A 131 -13.01 6.91 1.12
N ASN A 132 -13.03 7.92 2.00
CA ASN A 132 -13.87 7.91 3.20
C ASN A 132 -15.37 7.94 2.85
N ALA A 133 -15.77 8.67 1.82
CA ALA A 133 -17.15 8.68 1.35
C ALA A 133 -17.56 7.31 0.79
N ILE A 134 -16.66 6.63 0.07
CA ILE A 134 -16.90 5.28 -0.44
C ILE A 134 -17.03 4.28 0.71
N LEU A 135 -16.12 4.31 1.69
CA LEU A 135 -16.17 3.41 2.86
C LEU A 135 -17.49 3.58 3.63
N LYS A 136 -17.89 4.83 3.91
CA LYS A 136 -19.18 5.14 4.56
C LYS A 136 -20.41 4.65 3.78
N ALA A 137 -20.31 4.56 2.45
CA ALA A 137 -21.39 4.05 1.61
C ALA A 137 -21.50 2.51 1.66
N ILE A 138 -20.38 1.82 1.93
CA ILE A 138 -20.30 0.35 2.01
C ILE A 138 -20.69 -0.15 3.42
N GLU A 139 -20.46 0.64 4.47
CA GLU A 139 -20.80 0.30 5.87
C GLU A 139 -22.31 0.32 6.20
N LYS A 140 -23.18 0.55 5.20
CA LYS A 140 -24.65 0.50 5.34
C LYS A 140 -25.21 -0.89 5.09
#